data_AF-X1DIL9-F1
#
_entry.id   AF-X1DIL9-F1
#
_cell.length_a   1.000
_cell.length_b   1.000
_cell.length_c   1.000
_cell.angle_alpha   90.00
_cell.angle_beta   90.00
_cell.angle_gamma   90.00
#
_symmetry.space_group_name_H-M   'P 1'
#
loop_
_entity.id
_entity.type
_entity.pdbx_description
1 polymer ?
#
loop_
_entity_poly.entity_id
_entity_poly.type
_entity_poly.pdbx_seq_one_letter_code
_entity_poly.pdbx_strand_id
1 'polypeptide(L)'
;MREEISRISKELDINCKITGYLPHREALSYLKSMDIMVLPSLRISTTDSNMAIKIIEAWALGIPVIVTRHKMLSDRYMDGEDIVFCEPNPEDIA
;
A
#
# COMPACT_ATOMS: atom_id res chain seq x y z
N MET A 1 -1.18 13.48 -12.13
CA MET A 1 -1.39 12.29 -11.28
C MET A 1 -2.81 11.71 -11.36
N ARG A 2 -3.87 12.33 -10.81
CA ARG A 2 -5.24 11.73 -10.86
C ARG A 2 -5.73 11.45 -12.29
N GLU A 3 -5.61 12.43 -13.16
CA GLU A 3 -6.02 12.33 -14.57
C GLU A 3 -5.25 11.24 -15.31
N GLU A 4 -3.95 11.16 -15.05
CA GLU A 4 -3.04 10.17 -15.61
C GLU A 4 -3.39 8.74 -15.17
N ILE A 5 -3.62 8.51 -13.88
CA ILE A 5 -4.08 7.22 -13.35
C ILE A 5 -5.43 6.85 -13.99
N SER A 6 -6.35 7.81 -14.12
CA SER A 6 -7.65 7.57 -14.72
C SER A 6 -7.56 7.22 -16.21
N ARG A 7 -6.64 7.87 -16.95
CA ARG A 7 -6.37 7.58 -18.36
C ARG A 7 -5.80 6.17 -18.51
N ILE A 8 -4.73 5.85 -17.79
CA ILE A 8 -4.07 4.54 -17.84
C ILE A 8 -5.04 3.42 -17.45
N SER A 9 -5.83 3.61 -16.38
CA SER A 9 -6.80 2.60 -15.94
C SER A 9 -7.86 2.30 -17.01
N LYS A 10 -8.31 3.33 -17.75
CA LYS A 10 -9.24 3.15 -18.87
C LYS A 10 -8.58 2.47 -20.08
N GLU A 11 -7.36 2.84 -20.41
CA GLU A 11 -6.59 2.22 -21.50
C GLU A 11 -6.33 0.73 -21.25
N LEU A 12 -6.14 0.36 -19.98
CA LEU A 12 -5.89 -1.03 -19.55
C LEU A 12 -7.16 -1.81 -19.17
N ASP A 13 -8.35 -1.20 -19.30
CA ASP A 13 -9.64 -1.79 -18.87
C ASP A 13 -9.65 -2.31 -17.42
N ILE A 14 -8.99 -1.57 -16.52
CA ILE A 14 -8.90 -1.90 -15.10
C ILE A 14 -10.05 -1.23 -14.34
N ASN A 15 -10.72 -2.01 -13.49
CA ASN A 15 -11.70 -1.49 -12.54
C ASN A 15 -10.99 -0.67 -11.43
N CYS A 16 -10.80 0.63 -11.69
CA CYS A 16 -10.15 1.56 -10.78
C CYS A 16 -11.15 2.58 -10.21
N LYS A 17 -11.21 2.69 -8.88
CA LYS A 17 -11.99 3.72 -8.18
C LYS A 17 -11.07 4.67 -7.41
N ILE A 18 -11.05 5.95 -7.83
CA ILE A 18 -10.32 7.01 -7.13
C ILE A 18 -11.28 7.79 -6.23
N THR A 19 -11.16 7.65 -4.92
CA THR A 19 -12.07 8.24 -3.93
C THR A 19 -11.81 9.72 -3.66
N GLY A 20 -10.57 10.19 -3.84
CA GLY A 20 -10.14 11.48 -3.32
C GLY A 20 -10.06 11.44 -1.78
N TYR A 21 -10.25 12.60 -1.14
CA TYR A 21 -10.28 12.70 0.31
C TYR A 21 -11.51 11.99 0.90
N LEU A 22 -11.29 11.20 1.95
CA LEU A 22 -12.33 10.62 2.78
C LEU A 22 -12.03 10.92 4.25
N PRO A 23 -13.04 11.17 5.10
CA PRO A 23 -12.87 11.16 6.54
C PRO A 23 -12.24 9.85 7.00
N HIS A 24 -11.39 9.91 8.03
CA HIS A 24 -10.56 8.77 8.45
C HIS A 24 -11.37 7.48 8.69
N ARG A 25 -12.53 7.57 9.36
CA ARG A 25 -13.40 6.42 9.60
C ARG A 25 -13.95 5.82 8.30
N GLU A 26 -14.30 6.64 7.31
CA GLU A 26 -14.78 6.14 6.02
C GLU A 26 -13.66 5.45 5.24
N ALA A 27 -12.45 6.01 5.25
CA ALA A 27 -11.27 5.37 4.66
C ALA A 27 -10.99 4.00 5.29
N LEU A 28 -11.13 3.87 6.62
CA LEU A 28 -11.00 2.58 7.31
C LEU A 28 -12.11 1.59 6.93
N SER A 29 -13.34 2.06 6.73
CA SER A 29 -14.43 1.22 6.22
C SER A 29 -14.14 0.67 4.83
N TYR A 30 -13.53 1.47 3.95
CA TYR A 30 -13.05 1.00 2.64
C TYR A 30 -11.92 -0.02 2.80
N LEU A 31 -10.90 0.27 3.62
CA LEU A 31 -9.77 -0.63 3.84
C LEU A 31 -10.23 -1.99 4.39
N LYS A 32 -11.18 -2.01 5.31
CA LYS A 32 -11.76 -3.24 5.88
C LYS A 32 -12.44 -4.14 4.84
N SER A 33 -12.88 -3.58 3.71
CA SER A 33 -13.51 -4.36 2.64
C SER A 33 -12.54 -4.79 1.53
N MET A 34 -11.23 -4.51 1.66
CA MET A 34 -10.22 -4.90 0.70
C MET A 34 -9.59 -6.24 1.08
N ASP A 35 -9.08 -6.98 0.11
CA ASP A 35 -8.33 -8.22 0.38
C ASP A 35 -6.88 -7.94 0.81
N ILE A 36 -6.31 -6.81 0.35
CA ILE A 36 -4.91 -6.44 0.57
C ILE A 36 -4.71 -4.92 0.46
N MET A 37 -3.71 -4.39 1.16
CA MET A 37 -3.27 -2.99 1.01
C MET A 37 -1.85 -2.93 0.45
N VAL A 38 -1.63 -2.13 -0.59
CA VAL A 38 -0.32 -1.94 -1.22
C VAL A 38 0.21 -0.54 -0.91
N LEU A 39 1.44 -0.44 -0.40
CA LEU A 39 2.15 0.81 -0.09
C LEU A 39 3.55 0.82 -0.74
N PRO A 40 3.66 1.01 -2.06
CA PRO A 40 4.93 0.95 -2.79
C PRO A 40 5.68 2.28 -2.69
N SER A 41 5.97 2.72 -1.46
CA SER A 41 6.62 4.01 -1.21
C SER A 41 8.06 3.99 -1.74
N LEU A 42 8.49 5.09 -2.38
CA LEU A 42 9.88 5.24 -2.80
C LEU A 42 10.82 5.20 -1.58
N ARG A 43 12.04 4.67 -1.77
CA ARG A 43 13.07 4.70 -0.73
C ARG A 43 13.70 6.09 -0.64
N ILE A 44 13.37 6.81 0.41
CA ILE A 44 13.99 8.06 0.83
C ILE A 44 14.28 7.99 2.32
N SER A 45 15.08 8.92 2.85
CA SER A 45 15.50 8.89 4.26
C SER A 45 14.33 8.77 5.25
N THR A 46 13.20 9.41 4.97
CA THR A 46 12.01 9.40 5.83
C THR A 46 11.19 8.12 5.71
N THR A 47 11.06 7.51 4.53
CA THR A 47 10.30 6.27 4.34
C THR A 47 11.10 5.05 4.78
N ASP A 48 12.43 5.11 4.71
CA ASP A 48 13.30 3.99 5.12
C ASP A 48 13.48 3.88 6.64
N SER A 49 13.24 4.97 7.37
CA SER A 49 13.40 5.05 8.84
C SER A 49 12.09 5.02 9.63
N ASN A 50 10.93 5.17 8.97
CA ASN A 50 9.64 5.25 9.64
C ASN A 50 8.66 4.17 9.13
N MET A 51 7.89 3.60 10.05
CA MET A 51 6.75 2.75 9.70
C MET A 51 5.50 3.61 9.48
N ALA A 52 4.89 3.49 8.31
CA ALA A 52 3.63 4.17 8.03
C ALA A 52 2.51 3.65 8.95
N ILE A 53 1.76 4.54 9.58
CA ILE A 53 0.63 4.16 10.46
C ILE A 53 -0.44 3.33 9.73
N LYS A 54 -0.55 3.47 8.41
CA LYS A 54 -1.44 2.66 7.57
C LYS A 54 -1.15 1.16 7.66
N ILE A 55 0.11 0.75 7.87
CA ILE A 55 0.48 -0.66 8.07
C ILE A 55 -0.22 -1.21 9.33
N ILE A 56 -0.14 -0.46 10.43
CA ILE A 56 -0.77 -0.84 11.70
C ILE A 56 -2.30 -0.85 11.59
N GLU A 57 -2.88 0.13 10.91
CA GLU A 57 -4.32 0.16 10.67
C GLU A 57 -4.83 -1.03 9.85
N ALA A 58 -4.10 -1.42 8.79
CA ALA A 58 -4.42 -2.59 8.00
C ALA A 58 -4.33 -3.88 8.82
N TRP A 59 -3.24 -4.08 9.55
CA TRP A 59 -3.09 -5.22 10.45
C TRP A 59 -4.17 -5.28 11.53
N ALA A 60 -4.55 -4.14 12.12
CA ALA A 60 -5.64 -4.06 13.10
C ALA A 60 -7.01 -4.47 12.51
N LEU A 61 -7.17 -4.35 11.19
CA LEU A 61 -8.35 -4.78 10.45
C LEU A 61 -8.23 -6.21 9.89
N GLY A 62 -7.11 -6.90 10.12
CA GLY A 62 -6.82 -8.22 9.57
C GLY A 62 -6.48 -8.21 8.08
N ILE A 63 -6.06 -7.06 7.54
CA ILE A 63 -5.73 -6.88 6.12
C ILE A 63 -4.23 -7.04 5.93
N PRO A 64 -3.76 -7.99 5.10
CA PRO A 64 -2.36 -8.13 4.77
C PRO A 64 -1.85 -6.92 3.99
N VAL A 65 -0.54 -6.67 4.04
CA VAL A 65 0.08 -5.51 3.40
C VAL A 65 1.26 -5.91 2.52
N ILE A 66 1.33 -5.30 1.33
CA ILE A 66 2.50 -5.30 0.44
C ILE A 66 3.19 -3.94 0.59
N VAL A 67 4.48 -3.93 0.94
CA VAL A 67 5.22 -2.69 1.16
C VAL A 67 6.60 -2.75 0.55
N THR A 68 7.15 -1.59 0.17
CA THR A 68 8.55 -1.51 -0.21
C THR A 68 9.45 -2.03 0.92
N ARG A 69 10.45 -2.85 0.60
CA ARG A 69 11.44 -3.34 1.57
C ARG A 69 12.27 -2.19 2.13
N HIS A 70 11.83 -1.65 3.26
CA HIS A 70 12.53 -0.65 4.04
C HIS A 70 13.31 -1.30 5.17
N LYS A 71 14.51 -0.79 5.46
CA LYS A 71 15.41 -1.37 6.46
C LYS A 71 14.73 -1.53 7.83
N MET A 72 14.00 -0.50 8.26
CA MET A 72 13.28 -0.49 9.53
C MET A 72 12.24 -1.62 9.66
N LEU A 73 11.66 -2.08 8.55
CA LEU A 73 10.69 -3.17 8.52
C LEU A 73 11.36 -4.53 8.35
N SER A 74 12.35 -4.63 7.45
CA SER A 74 13.04 -5.90 7.17
C SER A 74 13.84 -6.43 8.36
N ASP A 75 14.27 -5.55 9.27
CA ASP A 75 14.98 -5.94 10.49
C ASP A 75 14.02 -6.52 11.56
N ARG A 76 12.69 -6.46 11.35
CA ARG A 76 11.67 -6.77 12.38
C ARG A 76 10.59 -7.76 11.95
N TYR A 77 10.34 -7.88 10.64
CA TYR A 77 9.22 -8.66 10.11
C TYR A 77 9.70 -9.62 9.02
N MET A 78 9.10 -10.81 9.00
CA MET A 78 9.43 -11.87 8.05
C MET A 78 8.58 -11.76 6.78
N ASP A 79 9.26 -11.86 5.64
CA ASP A 79 8.65 -11.80 4.32
C ASP A 79 7.75 -13.01 4.06
N GLY A 80 6.53 -12.78 3.59
CA GLY A 80 5.53 -13.82 3.33
C GLY A 80 4.84 -14.40 4.57
N GLU A 81 5.28 -14.03 5.78
CA GLU A 81 4.66 -14.45 7.04
C GLU A 81 3.96 -13.28 7.73
N ASP A 82 4.71 -12.22 8.07
CA ASP A 82 4.18 -11.03 8.75
C ASP A 82 3.72 -9.96 7.74
N ILE A 83 4.47 -9.87 6.64
CA ILE A 83 4.36 -8.81 5.64
C ILE A 83 4.87 -9.32 4.29
N VAL A 84 4.34 -8.79 3.18
CA VAL A 84 4.91 -9.06 1.86
C VAL A 84 5.76 -7.86 1.46
N PHE A 85 7.04 -8.10 1.19
CA PHE A 85 7.94 -7.06 0.70
C PHE A 85 7.97 -7.00 -0.82
N CYS A 86 8.08 -5.79 -1.36
CA CYS A 86 8.35 -5.52 -2.77
C CYS A 86 9.48 -4.48 -2.91
N GLU A 87 9.94 -4.31 -4.14
CA GLU A 87 10.74 -3.19 -4.61
C GLU A 87 9.81 -2.12 -5.21
N PRO A 88 10.18 -0.83 -5.22
CA PRO A 88 9.32 0.24 -5.71
C PRO A 88 9.36 0.33 -7.25
N ASN A 89 9.16 -0.80 -7.92
CA ASN A 89 9.04 -0.92 -9.38
C ASN A 89 7.80 -1.77 -9.75
N PRO A 90 7.18 -1.54 -10.91
CA PRO A 90 5.94 -2.23 -11.28
C PRO A 90 6.04 -3.75 -11.35
N GLU A 91 7.20 -4.29 -11.77
CA GLU A 91 7.39 -5.73 -11.98
C GLU A 91 7.41 -6.53 -10.68
N ASP A 92 7.88 -5.95 -9.57
CA ASP A 92 7.96 -6.61 -8.27
C ASP A 92 6.70 -6.39 -7.41
N ILE A 93 5.83 -5.44 -7.79
CA ILE A 93 4.56 -5.17 -7.10
C ILE A 93 3.44 -6.11 -7.60
N ALA A 94 3.49 -6.53 -8.86
CA ALA A 94 2.43 -7.26 -9.57
C ALA A 94 2.55 -8.78 -9.40
#